data_AF-A0A133N9D2-F1
#
_entry.id   AF-A0A133N9D2-F1
#
_cell.length_a   1.000
_cell.length_b   1.000
_cell.length_c   1.000
_cell.angle_alpha   90.00
_cell.angle_beta   90.00
_cell.angle_gamma   90.00
#
_symmetry.space_group_name_H-M   'P 1'
#
loop_
_entity.id
_entity.type
_entity.pdbx_description
1 polymer ?
#
loop_
_entity_poly.entity_id
_entity_poly.type
_entity_poly.pdbx_seq_one_letter_code
_entity_poly.pdbx_strand_id
1 'polypeptide(L)'
;AALGIEKDKQRHAIAYNAQAKSIERMFVDFKRDFAVEFPTYKGGHILERPDTLKLILKKEKQLATGEVLELSEVEAYLEYWVAYRNDTYYRFRRGHRGDGMDGKTPKQWMDSLPESERIRISEDQLRMLFMYEDIRKVTQNGVVFLQNTYIHEELFLHLGEKVKIKYDPHNLKEIFVYLLSGEFLCKADRLEKYGWDGVEQYKEHKKRLQKFRASIQKTLEIKQEIVDNDIITYAEEAQERTAIIENIKSEKKKEAVKVITVGGIEFEVEDD
;
A
#
# COMPACT_ATOMS: atom_id res chain seq x y z
N ALA A 1 -4.72 -2.83 19.34
CA ALA A 1 -3.81 -1.69 19.59
C ALA A 1 -2.80 -1.54 18.43
N ALA A 2 -3.22 -1.62 17.16
CA ALA A 2 -2.31 -1.59 16.00
C ALA A 2 -1.58 -0.24 15.82
N LEU A 3 -2.10 0.82 16.44
CA LEU A 3 -1.54 2.18 16.46
C LEU A 3 -0.96 2.58 17.82
N GLY A 4 -0.84 1.65 18.78
CA GLY A 4 -0.48 1.98 20.16
C GLY A 4 -1.56 2.76 20.94
N ILE A 5 -2.73 3.01 20.32
CA ILE A 5 -3.88 3.58 21.00
C ILE A 5 -4.54 2.48 21.85
N GLU A 6 -4.40 2.60 23.17
CA GLU A 6 -5.06 1.72 24.13
C GLU A 6 -6.58 1.94 24.10
N LYS A 7 -7.36 0.86 24.13
CA LYS A 7 -8.84 0.93 24.15
C LYS A 7 -9.35 1.78 25.31
N ASP A 8 -8.64 1.76 26.44
CA ASP A 8 -9.00 2.49 27.66
C ASP A 8 -8.82 4.00 27.50
N LYS A 9 -8.00 4.44 26.52
CA LYS A 9 -7.81 5.82 26.08
C LYS A 9 -8.75 6.20 24.93
N GLN A 10 -9.33 5.23 24.23
CA GLN A 10 -10.36 5.43 23.21
C GLN A 10 -11.73 5.63 23.88
N ARG A 11 -11.92 6.77 24.53
CA ARG A 11 -13.18 7.12 25.21
C ARG A 11 -14.00 8.08 24.37
N HIS A 12 -15.19 7.67 23.95
CA HIS A 12 -16.14 8.53 23.22
C HIS A 12 -16.81 9.58 24.11
N ALA A 13 -16.90 9.30 25.42
CA ALA A 13 -17.44 10.21 26.41
C ALA A 13 -16.74 10.00 27.75
N ILE A 14 -16.40 11.09 28.43
CA ILE A 14 -15.99 11.09 29.83
C ILE A 14 -17.20 11.60 30.62
N ALA A 15 -17.68 10.81 31.59
CA ALA A 15 -18.79 11.22 32.44
C ALA A 15 -18.48 12.58 33.09
N TYR A 16 -19.45 13.50 33.09
CA TYR A 16 -19.34 14.85 33.66
C TYR A 16 -18.30 15.78 32.99
N ASN A 17 -17.76 15.43 31.81
CA ASN A 17 -16.91 16.33 31.02
C ASN A 17 -17.71 17.07 29.94
N ALA A 18 -18.26 18.24 30.28
CA ALA A 18 -19.00 19.09 29.34
C ALA A 18 -18.12 19.66 28.20
N GLN A 19 -16.79 19.66 28.33
CA GLN A 19 -15.86 20.19 27.34
C GLN A 19 -15.63 19.24 26.15
N ALA A 20 -16.05 17.98 26.25
CA ALA A 20 -15.93 17.01 25.15
C ALA A 20 -16.74 17.43 23.89
N LYS A 21 -17.69 18.37 24.03
CA LYS A 21 -18.54 18.89 22.94
C LYS A 21 -18.01 20.17 22.27
N SER A 22 -16.70 20.38 22.25
CA SER A 22 -16.09 21.55 21.59
C SER A 22 -16.40 21.65 20.07
N ILE A 23 -16.71 20.52 19.45
CA ILE A 23 -16.96 20.38 18.01
C ILE A 23 -18.20 21.20 17.56
N GLU A 24 -19.27 21.26 18.36
CA GLU A 24 -20.50 21.97 17.98
C GLU A 24 -20.26 23.49 17.83
N ARG A 25 -19.43 24.08 18.70
CA ARG A 25 -19.08 25.51 18.61
C ARG A 25 -18.18 25.78 17.39
N MET A 26 -17.30 24.85 17.06
CA MET A 26 -16.42 24.96 15.90
C MET A 26 -17.22 24.95 14.60
N PHE A 27 -18.29 24.16 14.49
CA PHE A 27 -19.18 24.20 13.33
C PHE A 27 -19.92 25.54 13.19
N VAL A 28 -20.33 26.15 14.30
CA VAL A 28 -20.93 27.49 14.28
C VAL A 28 -19.90 28.53 13.83
N ASP A 29 -18.69 28.49 14.37
CA ASP A 29 -17.62 29.42 14.00
C ASP A 29 -17.18 29.22 12.53
N PHE A 30 -17.08 27.98 12.05
CA PHE A 30 -16.81 27.66 10.65
C PHE A 30 -17.88 28.23 9.72
N LYS A 31 -19.16 28.01 10.07
CA LYS A 31 -20.26 28.58 9.29
C LYS A 31 -20.19 30.10 9.24
N ARG A 32 -19.96 30.75 10.38
CA ARG A 32 -19.94 32.22 10.49
C ARG A 32 -18.72 32.85 9.81
N ASP A 33 -17.54 32.25 9.98
CA ASP A 33 -16.27 32.87 9.62
C ASP A 33 -15.76 32.39 8.24
N PHE A 34 -16.22 31.25 7.73
CA PHE A 34 -15.80 30.70 6.43
C PHE A 34 -16.98 30.61 5.45
N ALA A 35 -18.05 29.93 5.83
CA ALA A 35 -19.10 29.58 4.87
C ALA A 35 -19.87 30.80 4.34
N VAL A 36 -20.07 31.84 5.15
CA VAL A 36 -20.78 33.07 4.76
C VAL A 36 -19.99 33.92 3.75
N GLU A 37 -18.66 33.73 3.64
CA GLU A 37 -17.84 34.49 2.68
C GLU A 37 -18.16 34.09 1.22
N PHE A 38 -18.73 32.90 1.01
CA PHE A 38 -19.08 32.43 -0.33
C PHE A 38 -20.37 33.06 -0.86
N PRO A 39 -20.36 33.65 -2.07
CA PRO A 39 -21.57 34.20 -2.70
C PRO A 39 -22.69 33.16 -2.87
N THR A 40 -22.32 31.90 -3.02
CA THR A 40 -23.22 30.75 -3.22
C THR A 40 -23.68 30.10 -1.91
N TYR A 41 -23.34 30.67 -0.75
CA TYR A 41 -23.75 30.16 0.55
C TYR A 41 -25.28 30.11 0.68
N LYS A 42 -25.80 28.94 1.09
CA LYS A 42 -27.25 28.67 1.17
C LYS A 42 -27.88 28.95 2.53
N GLY A 43 -27.08 29.11 3.60
CA GLY A 43 -27.61 29.11 4.96
C GLY A 43 -27.79 27.70 5.51
N GLY A 44 -27.70 27.53 6.84
CA GLY A 44 -28.05 26.26 7.50
C GLY A 44 -29.57 26.05 7.63
N HIS A 45 -30.36 27.12 7.48
CA HIS A 45 -31.82 27.05 7.41
C HIS A 45 -32.38 28.25 6.62
N ILE A 46 -33.70 28.27 6.41
CA ILE A 46 -34.38 29.23 5.52
C ILE A 46 -34.11 30.70 5.87
N LEU A 47 -34.07 31.11 7.14
CA LEU A 47 -33.84 32.52 7.49
C LEU A 47 -32.36 32.94 7.36
N GLU A 48 -31.42 31.98 7.35
CA GLU A 48 -29.99 32.27 7.15
C GLU A 48 -29.63 32.43 5.66
N ARG A 49 -30.57 32.17 4.76
CA ARG A 49 -30.33 32.20 3.32
C ARG A 49 -30.20 33.65 2.83
N PRO A 50 -29.04 34.06 2.28
CA PRO A 50 -28.86 35.41 1.75
C PRO A 50 -29.80 35.69 0.58
N ASP A 51 -30.32 36.91 0.49
CA ASP A 51 -31.16 37.32 -0.65
C ASP A 51 -30.37 37.43 -1.95
N THR A 52 -29.06 37.70 -1.87
CA THR A 52 -28.13 37.71 -3.02
C THR A 52 -28.12 36.38 -3.78
N LEU A 53 -28.28 35.26 -3.07
CA LEU A 53 -28.34 33.92 -3.67
C LEU A 53 -29.53 33.78 -4.64
N LYS A 54 -30.66 34.47 -4.41
CA LYS A 54 -31.81 34.42 -5.33
C LYS A 54 -31.45 35.00 -6.69
N LEU A 55 -30.59 36.01 -6.75
CA LEU A 55 -30.13 36.61 -8.01
C LEU A 55 -29.22 35.65 -8.77
N ILE A 56 -28.29 35.01 -8.06
CA ILE A 56 -27.37 33.99 -8.59
C ILE A 56 -28.15 32.82 -9.19
N LEU A 57 -29.10 32.26 -8.44
CA LEU A 57 -29.90 31.10 -8.88
C LEU A 57 -30.89 31.41 -10.02
N LYS A 58 -31.28 32.68 -10.20
CA LYS A 58 -32.15 33.12 -11.28
C LYS A 58 -31.43 33.28 -12.62
N LYS A 59 -30.10 33.41 -12.61
CA LYS A 59 -29.29 33.34 -13.83
C LYS A 59 -29.37 31.89 -14.34
N GLU A 60 -30.21 31.63 -15.35
CA GLU A 60 -30.52 30.28 -15.83
C GLU A 60 -29.27 29.51 -16.31
N LYS A 61 -29.17 28.24 -15.89
CA LYS A 61 -28.54 27.01 -16.47
C LYS A 61 -27.16 27.06 -17.16
N GLN A 62 -26.74 28.15 -17.78
CA GLN A 62 -25.35 28.37 -18.12
C GLN A 62 -24.69 28.78 -16.82
N LEU A 63 -24.01 27.78 -16.26
CA LEU A 63 -23.33 27.72 -14.98
C LEU A 63 -23.06 29.08 -14.36
N ALA A 64 -23.19 29.13 -13.04
CA ALA A 64 -22.49 30.08 -12.19
C ALA A 64 -20.94 29.95 -12.33
N THR A 65 -20.42 29.90 -13.56
CA THR A 65 -19.02 29.92 -13.96
C THR A 65 -18.44 31.24 -13.46
N GLY A 66 -17.61 31.14 -12.43
CA GLY A 66 -17.01 32.28 -11.71
C GLY A 66 -17.73 32.69 -10.43
N GLU A 67 -18.94 32.20 -10.15
CA GLU A 67 -19.65 32.43 -8.88
C GLU A 67 -19.63 31.18 -7.97
N VAL A 68 -19.53 29.98 -8.55
CA VAL A 68 -19.22 28.74 -7.82
C VAL A 68 -17.72 28.55 -7.84
N LEU A 69 -17.13 28.36 -6.67
CA LEU A 69 -15.72 28.08 -6.52
C LEU A 69 -15.39 26.67 -6.98
N GLU A 70 -14.24 26.54 -7.62
CA GLU A 70 -13.63 25.25 -7.91
C GLU A 70 -13.11 24.60 -6.62
N LEU A 71 -13.00 23.26 -6.61
CA LEU A 71 -12.55 22.52 -5.42
C LEU A 71 -11.21 23.03 -4.89
N SER A 72 -10.25 23.31 -5.78
CA SER A 72 -8.93 23.82 -5.43
C SER A 72 -8.96 25.21 -4.78
N GLU A 73 -9.91 26.06 -5.18
CA GLU A 73 -10.11 27.38 -4.56
C GLU A 73 -10.66 27.21 -3.15
N VAL A 74 -11.66 26.34 -2.98
CA VAL A 74 -12.23 26.00 -1.66
C VAL A 74 -11.15 25.44 -0.74
N GLU A 75 -10.28 24.55 -1.23
CA GLU A 75 -9.15 24.01 -0.48
C GLU A 75 -8.20 25.12 0.00
N ALA A 76 -7.84 26.06 -0.87
CA ALA A 76 -6.97 27.18 -0.52
C ALA A 76 -7.60 28.11 0.53
N TYR A 77 -8.90 28.44 0.38
CA TYR A 77 -9.63 29.22 1.39
C TYR A 77 -9.71 28.46 2.72
N LEU A 78 -9.91 27.15 2.69
CA LEU A 78 -10.00 26.32 3.88
C LEU A 78 -8.66 26.28 4.61
N GLU A 79 -7.56 26.11 3.88
CA GLU A 79 -6.20 26.17 4.43
C GLU A 79 -5.94 27.52 5.11
N TYR A 80 -6.29 28.62 4.44
CA TYR A 80 -6.20 29.96 5.01
C TYR A 80 -7.04 30.09 6.29
N TRP A 81 -8.29 29.63 6.28
CA TRP A 81 -9.17 29.72 7.43
C TRP A 81 -8.66 28.91 8.63
N VAL A 82 -8.14 27.70 8.40
CA VAL A 82 -7.51 26.87 9.44
C VAL A 82 -6.30 27.59 10.03
N ALA A 83 -5.42 28.15 9.19
CA ALA A 83 -4.28 28.93 9.64
C ALA A 83 -4.70 30.17 10.45
N TYR A 84 -5.71 30.90 9.96
CA TYR A 84 -6.27 32.07 10.63
C TYR A 84 -6.83 31.71 12.01
N ARG A 85 -7.66 30.66 12.11
CA ARG A 85 -8.30 30.25 13.37
C ARG A 85 -7.31 29.67 14.36
N ASN A 86 -6.26 28.99 13.92
CA ASN A 86 -5.25 28.44 14.81
C ASN A 86 -4.25 29.49 15.33
N ASP A 87 -4.26 30.71 14.78
CA ASP A 87 -3.22 31.68 15.07
C ASP A 87 -3.73 33.13 15.05
N THR A 88 -3.87 33.72 13.87
CA THR A 88 -4.20 35.13 13.64
C THR A 88 -5.42 35.61 14.43
N TYR A 89 -6.48 34.80 14.48
CA TYR A 89 -7.71 35.08 15.23
C TYR A 89 -7.47 35.39 16.70
N TYR A 90 -6.56 34.66 17.35
CA TYR A 90 -6.25 34.82 18.78
C TYR A 90 -5.25 35.95 19.03
N ARG A 91 -4.33 36.20 18.09
CA ARG A 91 -3.40 37.34 18.18
C ARG A 91 -4.14 38.68 18.27
N PHE A 92 -5.17 38.87 17.43
CA PHE A 92 -6.00 40.07 17.46
C PHE A 92 -6.83 40.22 18.75
N ARG A 93 -7.02 39.14 19.50
CA ARG A 93 -7.84 39.10 20.72
C ARG A 93 -7.03 39.06 22.02
N ARG A 94 -5.75 39.42 21.94
CA ARG A 94 -4.81 39.42 23.08
C ARG A 94 -4.60 38.03 23.69
N GLY A 95 -4.67 36.99 22.86
CA GLY A 95 -4.36 35.61 23.25
C GLY A 95 -5.57 34.71 23.44
N HIS A 96 -5.31 33.41 23.51
CA HIS A 96 -6.34 32.40 23.75
C HIS A 96 -6.76 32.37 25.22
N ARG A 97 -8.08 32.41 25.48
CA ARG A 97 -8.66 32.46 26.84
C ARG A 97 -9.08 31.10 27.40
N GLY A 98 -8.93 30.04 26.61
CA GLY A 98 -9.15 28.67 27.07
C GLY A 98 -8.15 28.28 28.15
N ASP A 99 -8.60 27.42 29.05
CA ASP A 99 -7.80 26.87 30.14
C ASP A 99 -6.57 26.11 29.61
N GLY A 100 -5.43 26.24 30.29
CA GLY A 100 -4.16 25.61 29.90
C GLY A 100 -3.46 26.17 28.65
N MET A 101 -3.97 27.26 28.06
CA MET A 101 -3.38 27.88 26.86
C MET A 101 -2.47 29.07 27.18
N ASP A 102 -2.56 29.64 28.38
CA ASP A 102 -1.71 30.74 28.86
C ASP A 102 -1.58 31.92 27.88
N GLY A 103 -2.67 32.25 27.18
CA GLY A 103 -2.68 33.31 26.16
C GLY A 103 -2.02 32.95 24.82
N LYS A 104 -1.37 31.79 24.70
CA LYS A 104 -0.78 31.31 23.43
C LYS A 104 -1.85 30.93 22.42
N THR A 105 -1.56 31.07 21.14
CA THR A 105 -2.43 30.55 20.08
C THR A 105 -2.33 29.01 19.99
N PRO A 106 -3.34 28.28 19.48
CA PRO A 106 -3.23 26.83 19.23
C PRO A 106 -1.96 26.43 18.47
N LYS A 107 -1.59 27.21 17.45
CA LYS A 107 -0.34 27.00 16.72
C LYS A 107 0.88 27.14 17.63
N GLN A 108 0.99 28.25 18.37
CA GLN A 108 2.12 28.47 19.30
C GLN A 108 2.21 27.42 20.40
N TRP A 109 1.06 26.97 20.90
CA TRP A 109 1.01 25.92 21.91
C TRP A 109 1.53 24.60 21.33
N MET A 110 1.06 24.20 20.15
CA MET A 110 1.55 23.01 19.45
C MET A 110 3.05 23.09 19.13
N ASP A 111 3.52 24.25 18.67
CA ASP A 111 4.93 24.50 18.35
C ASP A 111 5.82 24.47 19.62
N SER A 112 5.25 24.76 20.79
CA SER A 112 5.98 24.68 22.07
C SER A 112 6.14 23.26 22.61
N LEU A 113 5.41 22.28 22.06
CA LEU A 113 5.56 20.88 22.44
C LEU A 113 6.82 20.28 21.82
N PRO A 114 7.66 19.59 22.62
CA PRO A 114 8.91 19.03 22.16
C PRO A 114 8.68 17.97 21.07
N GLU A 115 9.48 18.05 20.00
CA GLU A 115 9.38 17.08 18.91
C GLU A 115 9.78 15.66 19.34
N SER A 116 10.68 15.55 20.33
CA SER A 116 11.12 14.26 20.90
C SER A 116 10.00 13.45 21.55
N GLU A 117 8.90 14.09 21.96
CA GLU A 117 7.74 13.40 22.54
C GLU A 117 6.71 12.99 21.48
N ARG A 118 6.91 13.40 20.21
CA ARG A 118 5.99 13.08 19.12
C ARG A 118 6.29 11.69 18.58
N ILE A 119 5.35 10.76 18.77
CA ILE A 119 5.43 9.44 18.16
C ILE A 119 4.94 9.55 16.72
N ARG A 120 5.85 9.33 15.76
CA ARG A 120 5.50 9.23 14.33
C ARG A 120 5.13 7.79 14.01
N ILE A 121 4.03 7.62 13.27
CA ILE A 121 3.60 6.33 12.73
C ILE A 121 4.54 5.95 11.58
N SER A 122 4.95 4.69 11.50
CA SER A 122 5.79 4.22 10.39
C SER A 122 5.04 4.28 9.06
N GLU A 123 5.75 4.44 7.94
CA GLU A 123 5.12 4.48 6.62
C GLU A 123 4.26 3.25 6.34
N ASP A 124 4.70 2.06 6.75
CA ASP A 124 3.97 0.82 6.53
C ASP A 124 2.64 0.78 7.29
N GLN A 125 2.61 1.30 8.51
CA GLN A 125 1.37 1.44 9.27
C GLN A 125 0.44 2.46 8.60
N LEU A 126 0.97 3.56 8.09
CA LEU A 126 0.22 4.58 7.35
C LEU A 126 -0.42 4.01 6.08
N ARG A 127 0.35 3.25 5.29
CA ARG A 127 -0.11 2.53 4.09
C ARG A 127 -1.25 1.57 4.43
N MET A 128 -1.14 0.85 5.54
CA MET A 128 -2.19 -0.08 5.96
C MET A 128 -3.50 0.61 6.33
N LEU A 129 -3.46 1.83 6.86
CA LEU A 129 -4.62 2.52 7.43
C LEU A 129 -5.38 3.41 6.46
N PHE A 130 -4.68 4.11 5.57
CA PHE A 130 -5.27 5.22 4.81
C PHE A 130 -5.42 4.96 3.31
N MET A 131 -4.82 3.89 2.79
CA MET A 131 -4.86 3.59 1.35
C MET A 131 -6.05 2.72 0.99
N TYR A 132 -6.64 3.00 -0.17
CA TYR A 132 -7.70 2.20 -0.76
C TYR A 132 -7.13 0.88 -1.28
N GLU A 133 -7.93 -0.17 -1.21
CA GLU A 133 -7.53 -1.52 -1.66
C GLU A 133 -8.32 -1.94 -2.90
N ASP A 134 -7.64 -2.62 -3.83
CA ASP A 134 -8.28 -3.31 -4.95
C ASP A 134 -7.48 -4.58 -5.30
N ILE A 135 -8.10 -5.55 -5.96
CA ILE A 135 -7.45 -6.79 -6.38
C ILE A 135 -7.24 -6.76 -7.88
N ARG A 136 -5.98 -6.90 -8.31
CA ARG A 136 -5.61 -6.88 -9.72
C ARG A 136 -4.77 -8.08 -10.09
N LYS A 137 -4.85 -8.46 -11.36
CA LYS A 137 -4.03 -9.54 -11.92
C LYS A 137 -2.73 -8.95 -12.45
N VAL A 138 -1.62 -9.59 -12.14
CA VAL A 138 -0.33 -9.21 -12.72
C VAL A 138 -0.28 -9.69 -14.17
N THR A 139 0.02 -8.77 -15.07
CA THR A 139 0.16 -9.02 -16.51
C THR A 139 1.62 -8.92 -16.92
N GLN A 140 1.93 -9.27 -18.18
CA GLN A 140 3.30 -9.21 -18.70
C GLN A 140 3.91 -7.80 -18.64
N ASN A 141 3.06 -6.78 -18.69
CA ASN A 141 3.48 -5.37 -18.62
C ASN A 141 3.39 -4.80 -17.20
N GLY A 142 3.16 -5.63 -16.17
CA GLY A 142 2.93 -5.21 -14.79
C GLY A 142 1.45 -5.19 -14.41
N VAL A 143 1.06 -4.30 -13.50
CA VAL A 143 -0.32 -4.19 -13.01
C VAL A 143 -1.03 -3.02 -13.70
N VAL A 144 -2.17 -3.29 -14.33
CA VAL A 144 -2.99 -2.25 -14.97
C VAL A 144 -4.11 -1.82 -14.02
N PHE A 145 -4.14 -0.53 -13.70
CA PHE A 145 -5.14 0.08 -12.82
C PHE A 145 -5.48 1.50 -13.28
N LEU A 146 -6.78 1.83 -13.40
CA LEU A 146 -7.27 3.12 -13.89
C LEU A 146 -6.56 3.63 -15.16
N GLN A 147 -6.40 2.75 -16.16
CA GLN A 147 -5.71 3.03 -17.45
C GLN A 147 -4.21 3.38 -17.33
N ASN A 148 -3.66 3.30 -16.13
CA ASN A 148 -2.23 3.40 -15.85
C ASN A 148 -1.64 1.99 -15.75
N THR A 149 -0.40 1.86 -16.20
CA THR A 149 0.37 0.63 -16.05
C THR A 149 1.42 0.87 -15.00
N TYR A 150 1.50 -0.01 -14.00
CA TYR A 150 2.46 0.07 -12.90
C TYR A 150 3.47 -1.05 -13.04
N ILE A 151 4.74 -0.70 -12.94
CA ILE A 151 5.86 -1.62 -13.20
C ILE A 151 6.77 -1.70 -11.97
N HIS A 152 7.22 -2.92 -11.70
CA HIS A 152 8.26 -3.22 -10.74
C HIS A 152 8.88 -4.57 -11.11
N GLU A 153 10.15 -4.77 -10.75
CA GLU A 153 10.93 -5.95 -11.12
C GLU A 153 10.32 -7.25 -10.57
N GLU A 154 9.89 -7.22 -9.31
CA GLU A 154 9.32 -8.36 -8.60
C GLU A 154 7.96 -8.82 -9.14
N LEU A 155 7.20 -7.93 -9.80
CA LEU A 155 5.89 -8.31 -10.36
C LEU A 155 6.02 -9.40 -11.42
N PHE A 156 7.14 -9.45 -12.14
CA PHE A 156 7.36 -10.44 -13.19
C PHE A 156 7.41 -11.87 -12.65
N LEU A 157 7.83 -12.05 -11.40
CA LEU A 157 7.86 -13.36 -10.74
C LEU A 157 6.46 -13.89 -10.44
N HIS A 158 5.48 -12.98 -10.30
CA HIS A 158 4.08 -13.28 -9.97
C HIS A 158 3.17 -13.16 -11.19
N LEU A 159 3.70 -13.42 -12.39
CA LEU A 159 2.96 -13.27 -13.64
C LEU A 159 1.71 -14.17 -13.65
N GLY A 160 0.55 -13.56 -13.88
CA GLY A 160 -0.73 -14.25 -13.92
C GLY A 160 -1.40 -14.44 -12.56
N GLU A 161 -0.70 -14.14 -11.46
CA GLU A 161 -1.27 -14.19 -10.11
C GLU A 161 -2.14 -12.95 -9.83
N LYS A 162 -3.05 -13.10 -8.86
CA LYS A 162 -3.83 -11.97 -8.33
C LYS A 162 -3.07 -11.40 -7.14
N VAL A 163 -2.95 -10.07 -7.11
CA VAL A 163 -2.30 -9.30 -6.06
C VAL A 163 -3.27 -8.23 -5.53
N LYS A 164 -3.10 -7.83 -4.27
CA LYS A 164 -3.81 -6.68 -3.69
C LYS A 164 -2.97 -5.45 -3.95
N ILE A 165 -3.58 -4.40 -4.47
CA ILE A 165 -2.95 -3.09 -4.62
C ILE A 165 -3.51 -2.15 -3.56
N LYS A 166 -2.62 -1.35 -2.97
CA LYS A 166 -2.94 -0.21 -2.11
C LYS A 166 -2.53 1.07 -2.80
N TYR A 167 -3.43 2.04 -2.87
CA TYR A 167 -3.18 3.29 -3.58
C TYR A 167 -3.87 4.49 -2.92
N ASP A 168 -3.35 5.68 -3.22
CA ASP A 168 -3.97 6.96 -2.90
C ASP A 168 -4.73 7.47 -4.14
N PRO A 169 -6.06 7.69 -4.09
CA PRO A 169 -6.83 8.23 -5.20
C PRO A 169 -6.35 9.62 -5.66
N HIS A 170 -5.76 10.42 -4.76
CA HIS A 170 -5.24 11.75 -5.07
C HIS A 170 -3.82 11.69 -5.66
N ASN A 171 -3.10 10.60 -5.43
CA ASN A 171 -1.74 10.41 -5.94
C ASN A 171 -1.54 9.01 -6.54
N LEU A 172 -1.79 8.91 -7.85
CA LEU A 172 -1.63 7.68 -8.62
C LEU A 172 -0.25 7.51 -9.27
N LYS A 173 0.78 8.25 -8.82
CA LYS A 173 2.15 8.10 -9.35
C LYS A 173 2.76 6.74 -9.00
N GLU A 174 2.34 6.17 -7.89
CA GLU A 174 2.92 4.95 -7.32
C GLU A 174 1.81 4.17 -6.59
N ILE A 175 1.94 2.85 -6.61
CA ILE A 175 1.04 1.95 -5.88
C ILE A 175 1.87 0.95 -5.07
N PHE A 176 1.30 0.48 -3.98
CA PHE A 176 1.91 -0.56 -3.15
C PHE A 176 1.24 -1.89 -3.45
N VAL A 177 2.03 -2.90 -3.79
CA VAL A 177 1.53 -4.21 -4.18
C VAL A 177 1.81 -5.20 -3.05
N TYR A 178 0.78 -5.96 -2.70
CA TYR A 178 0.79 -6.99 -1.69
C TYR A 178 0.32 -8.31 -2.31
N LEU A 179 0.84 -9.42 -1.81
CA LEU A 179 0.32 -10.73 -2.13
C LEU A 179 -1.09 -10.90 -1.55
N LEU A 180 -1.85 -11.87 -2.05
CA LEU A 180 -3.18 -12.18 -1.48
C LEU A 180 -3.09 -12.61 -0.01
N SER A 181 -1.96 -13.21 0.39
CA SER A 181 -1.62 -13.52 1.79
C SER A 181 -1.57 -12.29 2.70
N GLY A 182 -1.37 -11.09 2.12
CA GLY A 182 -1.21 -9.83 2.85
C GLY A 182 0.24 -9.40 3.05
N GLU A 183 1.20 -10.19 2.56
CA GLU A 183 2.62 -9.83 2.59
C GLU A 183 2.91 -8.71 1.59
N PHE A 184 3.76 -7.75 2.00
CA PHE A 184 4.20 -6.68 1.12
C PHE A 184 5.14 -7.25 0.07
N LEU A 185 4.83 -6.99 -1.20
CA LEU A 185 5.68 -7.39 -2.32
C LEU A 185 6.57 -6.21 -2.68
N CYS A 186 6.02 -5.18 -3.31
CA CYS A 186 6.83 -4.07 -3.82
C CYS A 186 6.06 -2.76 -3.96
N LYS A 187 6.83 -1.68 -4.16
CA LYS A 187 6.33 -0.37 -4.55
C LYS A 187 6.46 -0.23 -6.07
N ALA A 188 5.34 -0.20 -6.77
CA ALA A 188 5.31 -0.15 -8.23
C ALA A 188 5.06 1.28 -8.72
N ASP A 189 5.95 1.75 -9.59
CA ASP A 189 5.87 3.08 -10.17
C ASP A 189 4.99 3.08 -11.42
N ARG A 190 4.25 4.17 -11.61
CA ARG A 190 3.48 4.36 -12.84
C ARG A 190 4.42 4.52 -14.02
N LEU A 191 4.18 3.73 -15.05
CA LEU A 191 4.82 3.88 -16.35
C LEU A 191 4.40 5.21 -16.97
N GLU A 192 5.34 6.15 -17.05
CA GLU A 192 5.12 7.43 -17.71
C GLU A 192 4.97 7.23 -19.23
N LYS A 193 3.91 7.80 -19.80
CA LYS A 193 3.73 7.89 -21.25
C LYS A 193 4.46 9.15 -21.70
N TYR A 194 5.65 9.01 -22.25
CA TYR A 194 6.40 10.13 -22.81
C TYR A 194 5.74 10.60 -24.11
N GLY A 195 5.54 11.92 -24.22
CA GLY A 195 5.17 12.58 -25.48
C GLY A 195 6.31 12.55 -26.50
N TRP A 196 6.05 13.02 -27.71
CA TRP A 196 7.03 13.09 -28.82
C TRP A 196 8.29 13.91 -28.46
N ASP A 197 8.12 14.86 -27.56
CA ASP A 197 9.07 15.81 -26.99
C ASP A 197 9.97 15.21 -25.88
N GLY A 198 9.71 13.99 -25.40
CA GLY A 198 10.42 13.32 -24.30
C GLY A 198 11.53 12.35 -24.73
N VAL A 199 12.31 12.66 -25.77
CA VAL A 199 13.30 11.72 -26.36
C VAL A 199 14.36 11.26 -25.33
N GLU A 200 14.75 12.14 -24.41
CA GLU A 200 15.76 11.85 -23.39
C GLU A 200 15.24 10.90 -22.31
N GLN A 201 14.03 11.16 -21.81
CA GLN A 201 13.37 10.31 -20.82
C GLN A 201 13.02 8.94 -21.40
N TYR A 202 12.65 8.88 -22.68
CA TYR A 202 12.47 7.61 -23.40
C TYR A 202 13.76 6.79 -23.48
N LYS A 203 14.91 7.43 -23.72
CA LYS A 203 16.22 6.73 -23.73
C LYS A 203 16.58 6.18 -22.36
N GLU A 204 16.32 6.92 -21.29
CA GLU A 204 16.54 6.45 -19.91
C GLU A 204 15.62 5.28 -19.57
N HIS A 205 14.34 5.38 -19.91
CA HIS A 205 13.37 4.30 -19.72
C HIS A 205 13.76 3.03 -20.49
N LYS A 206 14.20 3.17 -21.75
CA LYS A 206 14.68 2.04 -22.56
C LYS A 206 15.93 1.39 -21.95
N LYS A 207 16.88 2.19 -21.43
CA LYS A 207 18.06 1.66 -20.70
C LYS A 207 17.64 0.91 -19.43
N ARG A 208 16.67 1.43 -18.68
CA ARG A 208 16.11 0.77 -17.49
C ARG A 208 15.49 -0.58 -17.85
N LEU A 209 14.65 -0.62 -18.89
CA LEU A 209 14.08 -1.86 -19.43
C LEU A 209 15.13 -2.86 -19.90
N GLN A 210 16.24 -2.41 -20.51
CA GLN A 210 17.34 -3.29 -20.93
C GLN A 210 18.07 -3.92 -19.75
N LYS A 211 18.46 -3.10 -18.75
CA LYS A 211 19.07 -3.61 -17.51
C LYS A 211 18.15 -4.60 -16.82
N PHE A 212 16.87 -4.28 -16.81
CA PHE A 212 15.85 -5.12 -16.23
C PHE A 212 15.66 -6.46 -16.96
N ARG A 213 15.60 -6.47 -18.31
CA ARG A 213 15.58 -7.71 -19.08
C ARG A 213 16.80 -8.59 -18.80
N ALA A 214 17.97 -7.98 -18.63
CA ALA A 214 19.19 -8.70 -18.31
C ALA A 214 19.16 -9.30 -16.89
N SER A 215 18.61 -8.60 -15.89
CA SER A 215 18.46 -9.16 -14.53
C SER A 215 17.43 -10.28 -14.49
N ILE A 216 16.32 -10.17 -15.23
CA ILE A 216 15.35 -11.27 -15.39
C ILE A 216 16.02 -12.50 -15.99
N GLN A 217 16.75 -12.33 -17.11
CA GLN A 217 17.38 -13.46 -17.79
C GLN A 217 18.32 -14.22 -16.85
N LYS A 218 19.15 -13.49 -16.08
CA LYS A 218 19.99 -14.09 -15.04
C LYS A 218 19.19 -14.83 -13.97
N THR A 219 18.06 -14.29 -13.55
CA THR A 219 17.22 -14.92 -12.51
C THR A 219 16.53 -16.19 -13.04
N LEU A 220 16.14 -16.20 -14.32
CA LEU A 220 15.60 -17.38 -14.99
C LEU A 220 16.67 -18.46 -15.18
N GLU A 221 17.89 -18.08 -15.59
CA GLU A 221 19.04 -18.98 -15.70
C GLU A 221 19.34 -19.65 -14.35
N ILE A 222 19.41 -18.86 -13.26
CA ILE A 222 19.61 -19.40 -11.90
C ILE A 222 18.49 -20.38 -11.51
N LYS A 223 17.22 -20.06 -11.81
CA LYS A 223 16.10 -20.97 -11.52
C LYS A 223 16.18 -22.27 -12.32
N GLN A 224 16.61 -22.21 -13.59
CA GLN A 224 16.81 -23.41 -14.41
C GLN A 224 17.95 -24.27 -13.85
N GLU A 225 19.08 -23.67 -13.48
CA GLU A 225 20.20 -24.38 -12.85
C GLU A 225 19.78 -25.08 -11.55
N ILE A 226 18.96 -24.44 -10.71
CA ILE A 226 18.44 -25.05 -9.48
C ILE A 226 17.59 -26.28 -9.80
N VAL A 227 16.64 -26.16 -10.73
CA VAL A 227 15.77 -27.27 -11.14
C VAL A 227 16.56 -28.42 -11.76
N ASP A 228 17.54 -28.11 -12.61
CA ASP A 228 18.37 -29.12 -13.26
C ASP A 228 19.24 -29.87 -12.23
N ASN A 229 19.81 -29.16 -11.25
CA ASN A 229 20.56 -29.78 -10.16
C ASN A 229 19.69 -30.68 -9.27
N ASP A 230 18.47 -30.27 -8.95
CA ASP A 230 17.52 -31.09 -8.18
C ASP A 230 17.10 -32.36 -8.95
N ILE A 231 16.98 -32.29 -10.28
CA ILE A 231 16.70 -33.45 -11.12
C ILE A 231 17.90 -34.40 -11.19
N ILE A 232 19.12 -33.86 -11.33
CA ILE A 232 20.35 -34.63 -11.38
C ILE A 232 20.56 -35.40 -10.07
N THR A 233 20.44 -34.73 -8.93
CA THR A 233 20.58 -35.37 -7.60
C THR A 233 19.56 -36.48 -7.39
N TYR A 234 18.29 -36.26 -7.76
CA TYR A 234 17.26 -37.30 -7.69
C TYR A 234 17.56 -38.50 -8.61
N ALA A 235 18.10 -38.25 -9.81
CA ALA A 235 18.48 -39.30 -10.75
C ALA A 235 19.69 -40.12 -10.25
N GLU A 236 20.68 -39.47 -9.63
CA GLU A 236 21.84 -40.11 -9.00
C GLU A 236 21.40 -41.01 -7.85
N GLU A 237 20.56 -40.51 -6.94
CA GLU A 237 19.99 -41.33 -5.86
C GLU A 237 19.20 -42.53 -6.38
N ALA A 238 18.47 -42.37 -7.49
CA ALA A 238 17.72 -43.47 -8.10
C ALA A 238 18.65 -44.53 -8.69
N GLN A 239 19.74 -44.12 -9.34
CA GLN A 239 20.75 -45.04 -9.88
C GLN A 239 21.47 -45.80 -8.74
N GLU A 240 21.84 -45.12 -7.66
CA GLU A 240 22.43 -45.75 -6.48
C GLU A 240 21.50 -46.79 -5.85
N ARG A 241 20.20 -46.48 -5.73
CA ARG A 241 19.19 -47.44 -5.25
C ARG A 241 19.09 -48.66 -6.15
N THR A 242 19.12 -48.48 -7.48
CA THR A 242 19.09 -49.62 -8.42
C THR A 242 20.34 -50.48 -8.33
N ALA A 243 21.52 -49.88 -8.20
CA ALA A 243 22.79 -50.59 -8.05
C ALA A 243 22.84 -51.39 -6.73
N ILE A 244 22.33 -50.81 -5.63
CA ILE A 244 22.19 -51.52 -4.35
C ILE A 244 21.24 -52.71 -4.49
N ILE A 245 20.09 -52.55 -5.16
CA ILE A 245 19.13 -53.64 -5.39
C ILE A 245 19.74 -54.75 -6.25
N GLU A 246 20.50 -54.41 -7.30
CA GLU A 246 21.21 -55.40 -8.12
C GLU A 246 22.29 -56.13 -7.33
N ASN A 247 23.06 -55.42 -6.51
CA ASN A 247 24.05 -56.03 -5.62
C ASN A 247 23.40 -57.00 -4.62
N ILE A 248 22.32 -56.59 -3.94
CA ILE A 248 21.55 -57.45 -3.03
C ILE A 248 20.98 -58.67 -3.76
N LYS A 249 20.47 -58.52 -4.99
CA LYS A 249 19.99 -59.64 -5.81
C LYS A 249 21.13 -60.59 -6.19
N SER A 250 22.32 -60.06 -6.47
CA SER A 250 23.50 -60.85 -6.84
C SER A 250 24.06 -61.65 -5.65
N GLU A 251 24.04 -61.07 -4.45
CA GLU A 251 24.45 -61.73 -3.20
C GLU A 251 23.49 -62.86 -2.84
N LYS A 252 22.16 -62.61 -2.89
CA LYS A 252 21.15 -63.66 -2.70
C LYS A 252 21.26 -64.80 -3.72
N LYS A 253 21.77 -64.52 -4.93
CA LYS A 253 21.97 -65.54 -5.97
C LYS A 253 23.26 -66.35 -5.77
N LYS A 254 24.27 -65.78 -5.09
CA LYS A 254 25.49 -66.47 -4.66
C LYS A 254 25.23 -67.37 -3.45
N GLU A 255 24.39 -66.95 -2.51
CA GLU A 255 23.94 -67.78 -1.39
C GLU A 255 23.06 -68.96 -1.85
N ALA A 256 22.37 -68.85 -2.99
CA ALA A 256 21.42 -69.86 -3.46
C ALA A 256 22.01 -71.02 -4.30
N VAL A 257 23.34 -71.15 -4.48
CA VAL A 257 23.88 -72.24 -5.33
C VAL A 257 25.18 -72.84 -4.78
N LYS A 258 25.03 -74.02 -4.15
CA LYS A 258 25.79 -75.26 -4.45
C LYS A 258 25.01 -76.47 -3.92
N VAL A 259 24.12 -77.01 -4.76
CA VAL A 259 23.50 -78.33 -4.57
C VAL A 259 24.08 -79.26 -5.63
N ILE A 260 24.68 -80.38 -5.20
CA ILE A 260 25.26 -81.38 -6.10
C ILE A 260 24.46 -82.68 -5.96
N THR A 261 24.03 -83.24 -7.08
CA THR A 261 23.22 -84.46 -7.13
C THR A 261 24.10 -85.68 -7.43
N VAL A 262 24.14 -86.65 -6.51
CA VAL A 262 24.81 -87.94 -6.72
C VAL A 262 23.83 -89.06 -6.37
N GLY A 263 23.50 -89.91 -7.34
CA GLY A 263 22.66 -91.09 -7.12
C GLY A 263 21.18 -90.82 -6.81
N GLY A 264 20.65 -89.64 -7.18
CA GLY A 264 19.23 -89.30 -7.03
C GLY A 264 18.82 -88.68 -5.69
N ILE A 265 19.78 -88.28 -4.86
CA ILE A 265 19.55 -87.56 -3.60
C ILE A 265 20.34 -86.23 -3.63
N GLU A 266 19.69 -85.15 -3.20
CA GLU A 266 20.24 -83.78 -3.18
C GLU A 266 20.92 -83.49 -1.84
N PHE A 267 22.13 -82.92 -1.88
CA PHE A 267 22.88 -82.46 -0.70
C PHE A 267 23.33 -81.00 -0.89
N GLU A 268 23.13 -80.18 0.14
CA GLU A 268 23.65 -78.80 0.23
C GLU A 268 25.11 -78.83 0.71
N VAL A 269 26.00 -78.08 0.05
CA VAL A 269 27.41 -77.94 0.43
C VAL A 269 27.69 -76.49 0.80
N GLU A 270 28.05 -76.24 2.06
CA GLU A 270 28.70 -74.99 2.50
C GLU A 270 30.22 -75.11 2.27
N ASP A 271 30.83 -74.08 1.69
CA ASP A 271 32.29 -73.97 1.60
C ASP A 271 32.82 -73.28 2.89
N ASP A 272 33.84 -73.87 3.53
CA ASP A 272 34.66 -73.26 4.60
C ASP A 272 35.42 -72.00 4.14
#